data_AF-A0A1M5E787-F1
#
_entry.id   AF-A0A1M5E787-F1
#
_cell.length_a   1.000
_cell.length_b   1.000
_cell.length_c   1.000
_cell.angle_alpha   90.00
_cell.angle_beta   90.00
_cell.angle_gamma   90.00
#
_symmetry.space_group_name_H-M   'P 1'
#
loop_
_entity.id
_entity.type
_entity.pdbx_description
1 polymer ?
#
loop_
_entity_poly.entity_id
_entity_poly.type
_entity_poly.pdbx_seq_one_letter_code
_entity_poly.pdbx_strand_id
1 'polypeptide(L)'
;MSDDQWLAGKLKRVDRYKDNGFLLSTTEYEYEHVSTGGVVSIDIPVRRISVSREVCENNPGVYSWDNVFNTGSFYPAQDGVPAQSTFYLDPGSYTFLTREYTVETREQVPHDQPPYEFESYKETKTFEYEFSQLPGVSLEPRRITTVRSDEGLSVDEYDYLDGQFPGILSMHRHTEGDSWKENRILFREGTILPDRVVSATDRETEFRDEVVYTAYDLYNNVAEVLGKDGTPITYLWGYRGRFPVAMIENATRSEVLATMGVDAGRADGWAGDMVPTPALLQALQLLRTSLPEANVYTCEYEPLQGVIAITDPNGITTRYEYDGFNRLTRSYYLD
;
A
#
# COMPACT_ATOMS: atom_id res chain seq x y z
N MET A 1 -0.05 30.74 -32.87
CA MET A 1 -1.14 29.85 -32.42
C MET A 1 -0.96 29.75 -30.92
N SER A 2 -1.98 30.13 -30.14
CA SER A 2 -1.89 30.18 -28.67
C SER A 2 -1.87 28.77 -28.09
N ASP A 3 -1.15 28.59 -26.98
CA ASP A 3 -0.94 27.31 -26.29
C ASP A 3 -2.22 26.67 -25.71
N ASP A 4 -3.39 27.26 -25.94
CA ASP A 4 -4.69 26.88 -25.36
C ASP A 4 -5.44 25.75 -26.12
N GLN A 5 -4.86 25.15 -27.17
CA GLN A 5 -5.59 24.18 -28.02
C GLN A 5 -5.37 22.68 -27.69
N TRP A 6 -4.70 22.33 -26.58
CA TRP A 6 -4.38 20.93 -26.22
C TRP A 6 -5.12 20.40 -24.97
N LEU A 7 -6.32 20.90 -24.68
CA LEU A 7 -7.04 20.70 -23.41
C LEU A 7 -8.12 19.61 -23.43
N ALA A 8 -7.76 18.36 -23.78
CA ALA A 8 -8.67 17.22 -23.65
C ALA A 8 -8.31 16.35 -22.42
N GLY A 9 -9.18 16.25 -21.41
CA GLY A 9 -9.15 15.15 -20.42
C GLY A 9 -8.37 15.33 -19.11
N LYS A 10 -7.83 16.51 -18.78
CA LYS A 10 -7.09 16.74 -17.51
C LYS A 10 -8.02 17.15 -16.37
N LEU A 11 -7.97 16.45 -15.24
CA LEU A 11 -8.65 16.86 -14.02
C LEU A 11 -7.92 18.09 -13.45
N LYS A 12 -8.53 19.28 -13.45
CA LYS A 12 -7.85 20.50 -12.97
C LYS A 12 -8.03 20.78 -11.49
N ARG A 13 -9.20 20.44 -10.96
CA ARG A 13 -9.57 20.71 -9.58
C ARG A 13 -10.70 19.81 -9.11
N VAL A 14 -10.70 19.47 -7.82
CA VAL A 14 -11.79 18.82 -7.10
C VAL A 14 -12.07 19.63 -5.84
N ASP A 15 -13.32 20.05 -5.65
CA ASP A 15 -13.79 20.64 -4.39
C ASP A 15 -14.70 19.63 -3.67
N ARG A 16 -14.50 19.49 -2.36
CA ARG A 16 -15.35 18.67 -1.48
C ARG A 16 -16.05 19.56 -0.48
N TYR A 17 -17.34 19.29 -0.26
CA TYR A 17 -18.19 20.03 0.66
C TYR A 17 -18.81 19.08 1.69
N LYS A 18 -19.05 19.57 2.91
CA LYS A 18 -19.95 18.92 3.88
C LYS A 18 -21.41 19.05 3.39
N ASP A 19 -22.31 18.22 3.94
CA ASP A 19 -23.75 18.26 3.58
C ASP A 19 -24.41 19.62 3.84
N ASN A 20 -23.86 20.43 4.75
CA ASN A 20 -24.31 21.78 5.05
C ASN A 20 -23.76 22.86 4.09
N GLY A 21 -23.07 22.46 3.01
CA GLY A 21 -22.48 23.37 2.02
C GLY A 21 -21.13 23.98 2.42
N PHE A 22 -20.57 23.62 3.58
CA PHE A 22 -19.25 24.08 4.00
C PHE A 22 -18.14 23.44 3.14
N LEU A 23 -17.24 24.24 2.58
CA LEU A 23 -16.10 23.76 1.80
C LEU A 23 -15.11 23.03 2.71
N LEU A 24 -14.96 21.73 2.51
CA LEU A 24 -14.11 20.85 3.30
C LEU A 24 -12.68 20.81 2.77
N SER A 25 -12.54 20.63 1.45
CA SER A 25 -11.23 20.62 0.81
C SER A 25 -11.26 21.03 -0.66
N THR A 26 -10.12 21.53 -1.13
CA THR A 26 -9.86 21.80 -2.54
C THR A 26 -8.58 21.08 -2.91
N THR A 27 -8.60 20.31 -4.00
CA THR A 27 -7.44 19.67 -4.60
C THR A 27 -7.26 20.18 -6.02
N GLU A 28 -6.11 20.76 -6.34
CA GLU A 28 -5.73 21.26 -7.66
C GLU A 28 -4.61 20.39 -8.26
N TYR A 29 -4.57 20.32 -9.59
CA TYR A 29 -3.69 19.40 -10.32
C TYR A 29 -2.90 20.13 -11.41
N GLU A 30 -1.58 19.97 -11.37
CA GLU A 30 -0.66 20.51 -12.37
C GLU A 30 -0.11 19.38 -13.24
N TYR A 31 0.02 19.66 -14.54
CA TYR A 31 0.50 18.69 -15.51
C TYR A 31 1.55 19.34 -16.39
N GLU A 32 2.61 18.61 -16.69
CA GLU A 32 3.62 19.01 -17.66
C GLU A 32 3.48 18.20 -18.95
N HIS A 33 3.75 18.86 -20.07
CA HIS A 33 3.72 18.23 -21.39
C HIS A 33 5.09 17.66 -21.71
N VAL A 34 5.12 16.39 -22.12
CA VAL A 34 6.36 15.72 -22.51
C VAL A 34 6.25 15.29 -23.96
N SER A 35 7.15 15.83 -24.79
CA SER A 35 7.33 15.31 -26.15
C SER A 35 8.28 14.13 -26.10
N THR A 36 7.86 13.00 -26.66
CA THR A 36 8.68 11.79 -26.71
C THR A 36 8.86 11.39 -28.17
N GLY A 37 10.09 11.07 -28.56
CA GLY A 37 10.43 10.69 -29.94
C GLY A 37 10.12 9.21 -30.26
N GLY A 38 9.17 8.58 -29.56
CA GLY A 38 8.92 7.14 -29.66
C GLY A 38 7.67 6.67 -28.91
N VAL A 39 7.47 5.35 -28.84
CA VAL A 39 6.37 4.73 -28.08
C VAL A 39 6.71 4.77 -26.60
N VAL A 40 5.86 5.39 -25.79
CA VAL A 40 6.03 5.46 -24.32
C VAL A 40 4.85 4.78 -23.65
N SER A 41 5.16 3.92 -22.68
CA SER A 41 4.16 3.35 -21.77
C SER A 41 3.83 4.39 -20.71
N ILE A 42 2.55 4.75 -20.58
CA ILE A 42 2.10 5.80 -19.68
C ILE A 42 1.16 5.21 -18.66
N ASP A 43 1.45 5.50 -17.39
CA ASP A 43 0.53 5.22 -16.30
C ASP A 43 -0.60 6.24 -16.37
N ILE A 44 -1.77 5.79 -16.80
CA ILE A 44 -2.98 6.59 -16.66
C ILE A 44 -3.40 6.42 -15.21
N PRO A 45 -3.39 7.48 -14.37
CA PRO A 45 -3.94 7.36 -13.04
C PRO A 45 -5.38 6.89 -13.19
N VAL A 46 -5.73 5.73 -12.62
CA VAL A 46 -7.11 5.19 -12.64
C VAL A 46 -7.96 6.02 -11.67
N ARG A 47 -7.99 7.34 -11.86
CA ARG A 47 -8.94 8.24 -11.23
C ARG A 47 -10.11 8.28 -12.19
N ARG A 48 -11.25 7.70 -11.79
CA ARG A 48 -12.49 7.67 -12.57
C ARG A 48 -12.91 9.09 -12.95
N ILE A 49 -12.51 9.56 -14.13
CA ILE A 49 -12.97 10.84 -14.69
C ILE A 49 -14.41 10.61 -15.18
N SER A 50 -15.38 11.15 -14.44
CA SER A 50 -16.79 11.12 -14.85
C SER A 50 -17.11 12.43 -15.55
N VAL A 51 -17.22 12.39 -16.88
CA VAL A 51 -17.67 13.54 -17.68
C VAL A 51 -19.19 13.46 -17.82
N SER A 52 -19.91 14.56 -17.62
CA SER A 52 -21.36 14.57 -17.80
C SER A 52 -21.72 14.40 -19.29
N ARG A 53 -22.83 13.71 -19.55
CA ARG A 53 -23.37 13.48 -20.90
C ARG A 53 -23.51 14.78 -21.71
N GLU A 54 -23.93 15.84 -21.03
CA GLU A 54 -24.17 17.16 -21.60
C GLU A 54 -22.88 17.85 -22.10
N VAL A 55 -21.73 17.59 -21.45
CA VAL A 55 -20.42 18.09 -21.90
C VAL A 55 -19.95 17.34 -23.15
N CYS A 56 -20.22 16.03 -23.24
CA CYS A 56 -19.92 15.22 -24.42
C CYS A 56 -20.81 15.57 -25.62
N GLU A 57 -22.10 15.82 -25.40
CA GLU A 57 -23.07 16.06 -26.48
C GLU A 57 -22.94 17.47 -27.09
N ASN A 58 -22.47 18.46 -26.33
CA ASN A 58 -22.39 19.86 -26.79
C ASN A 58 -21.09 20.22 -27.54
N ASN A 59 -20.05 19.37 -27.53
CA ASN A 59 -18.78 19.63 -28.24
C ASN A 59 -18.29 18.43 -29.10
N PRO A 60 -19.11 17.89 -30.01
CA PRO A 60 -18.74 16.69 -30.79
C PRO A 60 -17.65 16.95 -31.85
N GLY A 61 -17.36 18.21 -32.19
CA GLY A 61 -16.42 18.60 -33.25
C GLY A 61 -15.02 19.03 -32.78
N VAL A 62 -14.73 19.00 -31.47
CA VAL A 62 -13.43 19.44 -30.91
C VAL A 62 -12.42 18.27 -30.83
N TYR A 63 -12.87 17.04 -31.03
CA TYR A 63 -12.04 15.84 -30.97
C TYR A 63 -11.99 15.20 -32.36
N SER A 64 -10.86 15.29 -33.04
CA SER A 64 -10.65 14.52 -34.28
C SER A 64 -10.62 13.04 -33.91
N TRP A 65 -11.50 12.26 -34.53
CA TRP A 65 -11.68 10.83 -34.26
C TRP A 65 -10.42 9.99 -34.55
N ASP A 66 -9.43 10.57 -35.23
CA ASP A 66 -8.17 9.94 -35.63
C ASP A 66 -7.13 9.85 -34.49
N ASN A 67 -7.33 10.61 -33.40
CA ASN A 67 -6.39 10.73 -32.28
C ASN A 67 -7.03 10.26 -30.97
N VAL A 68 -7.76 9.16 -30.97
CA VAL A 68 -8.38 8.65 -29.74
C VAL A 68 -8.25 7.13 -29.64
N PHE A 69 -7.62 6.64 -28.58
CA PHE A 69 -7.71 5.23 -28.18
C PHE A 69 -8.91 5.02 -27.26
N ASN A 70 -9.76 4.04 -27.59
CA ASN A 70 -10.90 3.63 -26.78
C ASN A 70 -10.58 2.29 -26.08
N THR A 71 -10.50 2.29 -24.75
CA THR A 71 -10.29 1.07 -23.96
C THR A 71 -11.64 0.42 -23.59
N GLY A 72 -12.28 -0.24 -24.56
CA GLY A 72 -13.40 -1.21 -24.43
C GLY A 72 -14.82 -0.63 -24.29
N SER A 73 -15.94 -1.23 -24.71
CA SER A 73 -16.27 -2.43 -25.52
C SER A 73 -17.51 -2.08 -26.37
N PHE A 74 -17.59 -2.57 -27.60
CA PHE A 74 -18.53 -2.12 -28.64
C PHE A 74 -19.82 -2.98 -28.70
N TYR A 75 -20.99 -2.29 -28.70
CA TYR A 75 -22.37 -2.67 -29.11
C TYR A 75 -23.30 -3.59 -28.27
N PRO A 76 -24.64 -3.50 -28.47
CA PRO A 76 -25.53 -2.34 -28.46
C PRO A 76 -26.67 -2.47 -27.42
N ALA A 77 -27.34 -1.34 -27.16
CA ALA A 77 -28.43 -1.19 -26.22
C ALA A 77 -29.66 -2.07 -26.53
N GLN A 78 -30.12 -2.81 -25.51
CA GLN A 78 -31.54 -2.87 -25.14
C GLN A 78 -31.64 -2.88 -23.61
N ASP A 79 -32.48 -1.98 -23.11
CA ASP A 79 -33.09 -1.99 -21.77
C ASP A 79 -32.17 -1.92 -20.53
N GLY A 80 -31.86 -0.69 -20.12
CA GLY A 80 -31.85 -0.32 -18.69
C GLY A 80 -30.64 -0.68 -17.81
N VAL A 81 -29.39 -0.55 -18.28
CA VAL A 81 -28.15 -0.89 -17.52
C VAL A 81 -27.16 0.32 -17.54
N PRO A 82 -26.28 0.53 -16.52
CA PRO A 82 -25.78 1.86 -16.14
C PRO A 82 -24.73 2.44 -17.11
N ALA A 83 -24.54 3.76 -16.99
CA ALA A 83 -23.70 4.59 -17.86
C ALA A 83 -22.38 3.92 -18.26
N GLN A 84 -22.18 3.75 -19.57
CA GLN A 84 -20.89 3.41 -20.16
C GLN A 84 -19.92 4.57 -19.94
N SER A 85 -18.74 4.27 -19.42
CA SER A 85 -17.63 5.22 -19.31
C SER A 85 -16.67 4.97 -20.47
N THR A 86 -16.71 5.83 -21.48
CA THR A 86 -15.74 5.81 -22.59
C THR A 86 -14.59 6.73 -22.21
N PHE A 87 -13.37 6.19 -22.13
CA PHE A 87 -12.16 6.98 -21.93
C PHE A 87 -11.65 7.45 -23.29
N TYR A 88 -11.39 8.76 -23.41
CA TYR A 88 -10.80 9.37 -24.58
C TYR A 88 -9.34 9.70 -24.25
N LEU A 89 -8.41 9.01 -24.89
CA LEU A 89 -6.97 9.25 -24.76
C LEU A 89 -6.45 9.98 -25.99
N ASP A 90 -5.90 11.18 -25.83
CA ASP A 90 -5.18 11.90 -26.89
C ASP A 90 -3.76 11.30 -27.04
N PRO A 91 -3.43 10.61 -28.15
CA PRO A 91 -2.11 10.05 -28.44
C PRO A 91 -1.14 11.10 -29.01
N GLY A 92 -1.60 12.32 -29.29
CA GLY A 92 -0.78 13.39 -29.86
C GLY A 92 -0.06 14.25 -28.81
N SER A 93 -0.55 14.25 -27.57
CA SER A 93 0.03 15.04 -26.49
C SER A 93 -0.08 14.34 -25.14
N TYR A 94 1.03 13.77 -24.67
CA TYR A 94 1.09 13.14 -23.35
C TYR A 94 1.44 14.17 -22.29
N THR A 95 0.66 14.19 -21.21
CA THR A 95 0.96 15.02 -20.05
C THR A 95 0.88 14.20 -18.78
N PHE A 96 1.90 14.31 -17.94
CA PHE A 96 1.98 13.60 -16.67
C PHE A 96 1.58 14.53 -15.53
N LEU A 97 1.00 13.96 -14.47
CA LEU A 97 0.74 14.69 -13.23
C LEU A 97 2.10 15.00 -12.60
N THR A 98 2.46 16.27 -12.50
CA THR A 98 3.69 16.70 -11.84
C THR A 98 3.43 17.01 -10.38
N ARG A 99 2.27 17.58 -10.09
CA ARG A 99 1.94 18.07 -8.76
C ARG A 99 0.45 17.96 -8.47
N GLU A 100 0.14 17.48 -7.27
CA GLU A 100 -1.19 17.62 -6.66
C GLU A 100 -1.06 18.58 -5.47
N TYR A 101 -1.99 19.53 -5.37
CA TYR A 101 -2.01 20.51 -4.29
C TYR A 101 -3.36 20.43 -3.59
N THR A 102 -3.38 19.94 -2.35
CA THR A 102 -4.60 19.75 -1.56
C THR A 102 -4.60 20.68 -0.35
N VAL A 103 -5.70 21.38 -0.15
CA VAL A 103 -5.99 22.19 1.03
C VAL A 103 -7.18 21.58 1.75
N GLU A 104 -7.00 21.15 3.00
CA GLU A 104 -8.07 20.64 3.86
C GLU A 104 -8.26 21.54 5.07
N THR A 105 -9.52 21.82 5.42
CA THR A 105 -9.86 22.44 6.70
C THR A 105 -10.31 21.35 7.66
N ARG A 106 -9.57 21.18 8.75
CA ARG A 106 -9.86 20.17 9.78
C ARG A 106 -10.35 20.86 11.05
N GLU A 107 -11.42 20.32 11.63
CA GLU A 107 -11.94 20.73 12.92
C GLU A 107 -11.47 19.68 13.94
N GLN A 108 -10.69 20.10 14.93
CA GLN A 108 -10.27 19.25 16.04
C GLN A 108 -11.18 19.53 17.24
N VAL A 109 -11.66 18.45 17.87
CA VAL A 109 -12.40 18.53 19.13
C VAL A 109 -11.40 18.32 20.26
N PRO A 110 -11.14 19.30 21.14
CA PRO A 110 -10.32 19.08 22.32
C PRO A 110 -10.93 17.99 23.20
N HIS A 111 -10.12 17.05 23.66
CA HIS A 111 -10.60 15.88 24.42
C HIS A 111 -11.15 16.29 25.82
N ASP A 112 -10.69 17.39 26.44
CA ASP A 112 -10.84 17.55 27.90
C ASP A 112 -11.13 18.97 28.45
N GLN A 113 -11.98 19.81 27.85
CA GLN A 113 -12.61 20.91 28.62
C GLN A 113 -13.81 21.60 27.94
N PRO A 114 -14.99 21.69 28.60
CA PRO A 114 -16.04 22.63 28.20
C PRO A 114 -15.69 24.08 28.59
N PRO A 115 -16.02 25.09 27.77
CA PRO A 115 -16.80 25.00 26.53
C PRO A 115 -15.97 24.38 25.39
N TYR A 116 -16.59 23.46 24.63
CA TYR A 116 -15.99 22.85 23.44
C TYR A 116 -15.78 23.94 22.38
N GLU A 117 -14.68 24.67 22.46
CA GLU A 117 -14.22 25.51 21.36
C GLU A 117 -13.58 24.58 20.33
N PHE A 118 -14.16 24.53 19.13
CA PHE A 118 -13.57 23.81 18.01
C PHE A 118 -12.34 24.58 17.56
N GLU A 119 -11.16 24.01 17.77
CA GLU A 119 -9.96 24.52 17.13
C GLU A 119 -9.95 24.01 15.69
N SER A 120 -10.02 24.93 14.73
CA SER A 120 -9.90 24.60 13.32
C SER A 120 -8.49 24.95 12.85
N TYR A 121 -7.84 23.99 12.19
CA TYR A 121 -6.58 24.24 11.50
C TYR A 121 -6.72 23.97 10.01
N LYS A 122 -5.89 24.64 9.24
CA LYS A 122 -5.76 24.45 7.80
C LYS A 122 -4.53 23.62 7.54
N GLU A 123 -4.70 22.49 6.88
CA GLU A 123 -3.62 21.63 6.40
C GLU A 123 -3.50 21.79 4.89
N THR A 124 -2.29 22.05 4.41
CA THR A 124 -1.98 22.12 2.98
C THR A 124 -0.96 21.05 2.65
N LYS A 125 -1.31 20.12 1.76
CA LYS A 125 -0.44 19.05 1.28
C LYS A 125 -0.10 19.26 -0.19
N THR A 126 1.18 19.33 -0.50
CA THR A 126 1.69 19.40 -1.88
C THR A 126 2.41 18.09 -2.19
N PHE A 127 1.88 17.33 -3.14
CA PHE A 127 2.45 16.07 -3.62
C PHE A 127 3.19 16.37 -4.91
N GLU A 128 4.46 15.98 -4.98
CA GLU A 128 5.30 16.13 -6.17
C GLU A 128 5.62 14.74 -6.72
N TYR A 129 5.44 14.59 -8.02
CA TYR A 129 5.60 13.33 -8.75
C TYR A 129 6.75 13.46 -9.74
N GLU A 130 7.41 12.34 -9.99
CA GLU A 130 8.49 12.27 -10.98
C GLU A 130 8.03 11.46 -12.19
N PHE A 131 8.28 11.99 -13.38
CA PHE A 131 8.05 11.26 -14.62
C PHE A 131 9.22 10.35 -14.93
N SER A 132 8.91 9.13 -15.33
CA SER A 132 9.87 8.23 -15.97
C SER A 132 9.22 7.55 -17.16
N GLN A 133 10.04 7.18 -18.14
CA GLN A 133 9.63 6.39 -19.30
C GLN A 133 9.38 4.91 -18.93
N LEU A 134 9.72 4.51 -17.69
CA LEU A 134 9.45 3.19 -17.16
C LEU A 134 8.01 3.10 -16.61
N PRO A 135 7.23 2.07 -17.00
CA PRO A 135 5.84 1.92 -16.52
C PRO A 135 5.77 1.71 -15.01
N GLY A 136 4.85 2.38 -14.34
CA GLY A 136 4.54 2.30 -12.91
C GLY A 136 5.22 3.37 -12.04
N VAL A 137 6.15 4.17 -12.58
CA VAL A 137 6.89 5.20 -11.83
C VAL A 137 6.04 6.43 -11.53
N SER A 138 5.09 6.77 -12.40
CA SER A 138 4.38 8.05 -12.34
C SER A 138 3.15 8.02 -11.42
N LEU A 139 2.96 6.96 -10.63
CA LEU A 139 1.78 6.75 -9.80
C LEU A 139 1.95 7.17 -8.34
N GLU A 140 3.20 7.20 -7.86
CA GLU A 140 3.51 7.45 -6.46
C GLU A 140 4.28 8.76 -6.29
N PRO A 141 3.94 9.60 -5.27
CA PRO A 141 4.63 10.86 -5.04
C PRO A 141 6.06 10.62 -4.55
N ARG A 142 7.00 11.41 -5.04
CA ARG A 142 8.38 11.42 -4.54
C ARG A 142 8.57 12.32 -3.34
N ARG A 143 7.68 13.31 -3.20
CA ARG A 143 7.72 14.24 -2.10
C ARG A 143 6.33 14.70 -1.72
N ILE A 144 6.08 14.77 -0.42
CA ILE A 144 4.87 15.36 0.14
C ILE A 144 5.31 16.45 1.11
N THR A 145 4.92 17.68 0.83
CA THR A 145 5.11 18.81 1.73
C THR A 145 3.81 19.11 2.44
N THR A 146 3.78 19.02 3.77
CA THR A 146 2.63 19.33 4.60
C THR A 146 2.87 20.63 5.37
N VAL A 147 2.00 21.61 5.22
CA VAL A 147 1.98 22.85 6.00
C VAL A 147 0.70 22.88 6.81
N ARG A 148 0.83 22.85 8.14
CA ARG A 148 -0.30 23.08 9.04
C ARG A 148 -0.24 24.48 9.63
N SER A 149 -1.40 25.12 9.79
CA SER A 149 -1.49 26.46 10.35
C SER A 149 -1.08 26.57 11.83
N ASP A 150 -1.00 25.45 12.55
CA ASP A 150 -0.76 25.35 13.99
C ASP A 150 0.62 24.73 14.35
N GLU A 151 1.08 23.72 13.61
CA GLU A 151 2.26 22.92 13.97
C GLU A 151 3.49 23.13 13.06
N GLY A 152 3.33 23.79 11.90
CA GLY A 152 4.44 24.15 11.02
C GLY A 152 4.56 23.27 9.76
N LEU A 153 5.79 23.14 9.23
CA LEU A 153 6.12 22.47 7.97
C LEU A 153 6.73 21.08 8.25
N SER A 154 6.19 20.06 7.61
CA SER A 154 6.82 18.75 7.49
C SER A 154 6.97 18.33 6.02
N VAL A 155 7.98 17.50 5.76
CA VAL A 155 8.32 17.02 4.42
C VAL A 155 8.58 15.52 4.50
N ASP A 156 7.85 14.76 3.68
CA ASP A 156 8.10 13.36 3.42
C ASP A 156 8.72 13.19 2.03
N GLU A 157 9.83 12.47 1.93
CA GLU A 157 10.51 12.13 0.69
C GLU A 157 10.52 10.60 0.52
N TYR A 158 10.31 10.14 -0.71
CA TYR A 158 10.15 8.72 -1.04
C TYR A 158 10.99 8.34 -2.25
N ASP A 159 11.71 7.22 -2.14
CA ASP A 159 12.25 6.51 -3.30
C ASP A 159 11.58 5.15 -3.46
N TYR A 160 11.52 4.69 -4.70
CA TYR A 160 10.97 3.42 -5.12
C TYR A 160 12.00 2.67 -5.98
N LEU A 161 11.87 1.35 -6.11
CA LEU A 161 12.76 0.54 -6.92
C LEU A 161 12.65 0.87 -8.41
N ASP A 162 13.76 1.18 -9.08
CA ASP A 162 13.75 1.40 -10.52
C ASP A 162 13.48 0.10 -11.33
N GLY A 163 13.23 0.28 -12.63
CA GLY A 163 13.15 -0.84 -13.58
C GLY A 163 11.77 -1.50 -13.63
N GLN A 164 11.70 -2.79 -13.31
CA GLN A 164 10.46 -3.59 -13.46
C GLN A 164 9.49 -3.47 -12.27
N PHE A 165 9.89 -2.80 -11.17
CA PHE A 165 9.09 -2.74 -9.94
C PHE A 165 8.96 -1.34 -9.30
N PRO A 166 8.60 -0.30 -10.07
CA PRO A 166 8.60 1.10 -9.61
C PRO A 166 7.55 1.50 -8.58
N GLY A 167 6.67 0.59 -8.17
CA GLY A 167 5.77 0.80 -7.04
C GLY A 167 6.31 0.28 -5.70
N ILE A 168 7.48 -0.35 -5.66
CA ILE A 168 8.03 -0.91 -4.41
C ILE A 168 8.86 0.17 -3.71
N LEU A 169 8.38 0.64 -2.56
CA LEU A 169 9.08 1.61 -1.72
C LEU A 169 10.48 1.08 -1.32
N SER A 170 11.49 1.91 -1.49
CA SER A 170 12.88 1.62 -1.12
C SER A 170 13.41 2.58 -0.05
N MET A 171 12.88 3.80 0.02
CA MET A 171 13.27 4.80 1.03
C MET A 171 12.08 5.66 1.42
N HIS A 172 11.96 5.97 2.70
CA HIS A 172 11.10 7.03 3.21
C HIS A 172 11.87 7.89 4.22
N ARG A 173 11.94 9.19 3.97
CA ARG A 173 12.49 10.18 4.88
C ARG A 173 11.41 11.14 5.31
N HIS A 174 11.26 11.32 6.61
CA HIS A 174 10.40 12.34 7.20
C HIS A 174 11.27 13.42 7.84
N THR A 175 10.98 14.69 7.56
CA THR A 175 11.65 15.85 8.13
C THR A 175 10.63 16.82 8.70
N GLU A 176 10.83 17.24 9.95
CA GLU A 176 9.99 18.23 10.63
C GLU A 176 10.88 19.16 11.46
N GLY A 177 10.88 20.45 11.12
CA GLY A 177 11.87 21.40 11.64
C GLY A 177 13.30 20.96 11.32
N ASP A 178 14.15 20.87 12.35
CA ASP A 178 15.53 20.39 12.24
C ASP A 178 15.67 18.86 12.43
N SER A 179 14.58 18.16 12.79
CA SER A 179 14.59 16.72 13.05
C SER A 179 14.26 15.93 11.79
N TRP A 180 14.90 14.77 11.61
CA TRP A 180 14.57 13.88 10.51
C TRP A 180 14.73 12.41 10.91
N LYS A 181 13.95 11.55 10.26
CA LYS A 181 14.08 10.10 10.32
C LYS A 181 14.01 9.53 8.91
N GLU A 182 14.95 8.64 8.59
CA GLU A 182 15.01 7.98 7.30
C GLU A 182 14.99 6.47 7.50
N ASN A 183 14.14 5.78 6.73
CA ASN A 183 14.07 4.33 6.68
C ASN A 183 14.37 3.89 5.25
N ARG A 184 15.17 2.82 5.08
CA ARG A 184 15.46 2.22 3.77
C ARG A 184 15.20 0.74 3.81
N ILE A 185 14.62 0.22 2.72
CA ILE A 185 14.53 -1.21 2.45
C ILE A 185 15.65 -1.54 1.47
N LEU A 186 16.60 -2.35 1.92
CA LEU A 186 17.66 -2.88 1.07
C LEU A 186 17.23 -4.27 0.59
N PHE A 187 17.40 -4.55 -0.69
CA PHE A 187 16.94 -5.77 -1.34
C PHE A 187 18.11 -6.68 -1.68
N ARG A 188 17.86 -8.00 -1.73
CA ARG A 188 18.86 -8.97 -2.17
C ARG A 188 19.18 -8.74 -3.65
N GLU A 189 20.47 -8.80 -3.97
CA GLU A 189 20.99 -8.53 -5.31
C GLU A 189 20.22 -9.32 -6.39
N GLY A 190 19.72 -8.60 -7.40
CA GLY A 190 18.98 -9.20 -8.52
C GLY A 190 17.55 -9.64 -8.21
N THR A 191 16.99 -9.28 -7.05
CA THR A 191 15.62 -9.65 -6.64
C THR A 191 14.84 -8.46 -6.07
N ILE A 192 13.55 -8.68 -5.81
CA ILE A 192 12.67 -7.76 -5.05
C ILE A 192 12.47 -8.21 -3.60
N LEU A 193 13.24 -9.19 -3.14
CA LEU A 193 13.13 -9.71 -1.79
C LEU A 193 13.95 -8.82 -0.86
N PRO A 194 13.35 -8.28 0.22
CA PRO A 194 14.10 -7.57 1.24
C PRO A 194 15.30 -8.39 1.76
N ASP A 195 16.42 -7.72 1.96
CA ASP A 195 17.56 -8.22 2.73
C ASP A 195 17.53 -7.65 4.14
N ARG A 196 17.27 -6.34 4.27
CA ARG A 196 17.15 -5.66 5.56
C ARG A 196 16.37 -4.37 5.45
N VAL A 197 15.76 -3.97 6.56
CA VAL A 197 15.27 -2.60 6.78
C VAL A 197 16.26 -1.90 7.70
N VAL A 198 16.72 -0.72 7.30
CA VAL A 198 17.63 0.11 8.09
C VAL A 198 17.00 1.46 8.39
N SER A 199 17.36 2.05 9.53
CA SER A 199 16.95 3.42 9.88
C SER A 199 18.09 4.29 10.39
N ALA A 200 17.97 5.60 10.17
CA ALA A 200 18.84 6.64 10.71
C ALA A 200 18.01 7.87 11.12
N THR A 201 18.56 8.72 11.99
CA THR A 201 17.91 9.96 12.45
C THR A 201 18.91 11.11 12.48
N ASP A 202 18.42 12.33 12.70
CA ASP A 202 19.23 13.53 12.94
C ASP A 202 20.21 13.38 14.12
N ARG A 203 19.83 12.61 15.14
CA ARG A 203 20.66 12.36 16.33
C ARG A 203 21.63 11.19 16.16
N GLU A 204 21.26 10.24 15.30
CA GLU A 204 22.00 8.99 15.08
C GLU A 204 22.05 8.73 13.59
N THR A 205 23.08 9.29 12.95
CA THR A 205 23.18 9.39 11.49
C THR A 205 23.68 8.12 10.81
N GLU A 206 24.26 7.18 11.57
CA GLU A 206 24.64 5.87 11.06
C GLU A 206 23.41 4.96 10.96
N PHE A 207 23.23 4.35 9.79
CA PHE A 207 22.15 3.39 9.58
C PHE A 207 22.33 2.16 10.46
N ARG A 208 21.24 1.75 11.10
CA ARG A 208 21.17 0.51 11.86
C ARG A 208 20.08 -0.39 11.34
N ASP A 209 20.32 -1.69 11.46
CA ASP A 209 19.34 -2.71 11.13
C ASP A 209 18.14 -2.61 12.09
N GLU A 210 16.94 -2.49 11.52
CA GLU A 210 15.67 -2.61 12.23
C GLU A 210 15.11 -4.02 12.07
N VAL A 211 15.33 -4.63 10.90
CA VAL A 211 14.95 -6.01 10.56
C VAL A 211 15.96 -6.57 9.57
N VAL A 212 16.41 -7.80 9.78
CA VAL A 212 17.27 -8.54 8.81
C VAL A 212 16.52 -9.78 8.34
N TYR A 213 16.34 -9.95 7.02
CA TYR A 213 15.62 -11.06 6.42
C TYR A 213 16.59 -12.20 6.08
N THR A 214 16.70 -13.16 6.98
CA THR A 214 17.70 -14.22 6.89
C THR A 214 17.25 -15.40 6.02
N ALA A 215 15.94 -15.68 5.93
CA ALA A 215 15.43 -16.79 5.12
C ALA A 215 14.11 -16.48 4.40
N TYR A 216 13.92 -17.14 3.26
CA TYR A 216 12.66 -17.19 2.51
C TYR A 216 12.30 -18.66 2.25
N ASP A 217 11.01 -18.95 2.16
CA ASP A 217 10.50 -20.27 1.76
C ASP A 217 10.53 -20.45 0.22
N LEU A 218 10.15 -21.63 -0.26
CA LEU A 218 10.07 -21.95 -1.70
C LEU A 218 8.99 -21.14 -2.47
N TYR A 219 8.16 -20.35 -1.78
CA TYR A 219 7.13 -19.48 -2.34
C TYR A 219 7.52 -18.00 -2.28
N ASN A 220 8.77 -17.69 -1.90
CA ASN A 220 9.29 -16.35 -1.68
C ASN A 220 8.61 -15.60 -0.53
N ASN A 221 7.97 -16.30 0.41
CA ASN A 221 7.54 -15.71 1.65
C ASN A 221 8.69 -15.66 2.64
N VAL A 222 8.69 -14.65 3.51
CA VAL A 222 9.68 -14.51 4.59
C VAL A 222 9.55 -15.69 5.53
N ALA A 223 10.63 -16.45 5.70
CA ALA A 223 10.67 -17.63 6.54
C ALA A 223 11.38 -17.38 7.88
N GLU A 224 12.29 -16.41 7.94
CA GLU A 224 12.97 -15.98 9.15
C GLU A 224 13.40 -14.52 9.03
N VAL A 225 13.24 -13.78 10.12
CA VAL A 225 13.84 -12.46 10.31
C VAL A 225 14.57 -12.39 11.64
N LEU A 226 15.51 -11.47 11.75
CA LEU A 226 16.04 -10.98 13.03
C LEU A 226 15.43 -9.60 13.29
N GLY A 227 14.84 -9.44 14.48
CA GLY A 227 14.41 -8.12 14.97
C GLY A 227 15.60 -7.22 15.26
N LYS A 228 15.30 -5.95 15.58
CA LYS A 228 16.29 -4.91 15.92
C LYS A 228 17.27 -5.32 17.04
N ASP A 229 16.79 -6.10 17.99
CA ASP A 229 17.54 -6.63 19.13
C ASP A 229 18.30 -7.94 18.81
N GLY A 230 18.23 -8.42 17.56
CA GLY A 230 18.79 -9.68 17.11
C GLY A 230 17.90 -10.89 17.43
N THR A 231 16.69 -10.69 17.97
CA THR A 231 15.77 -11.79 18.29
C THR A 231 15.28 -12.46 17.01
N PRO A 232 15.45 -13.80 16.86
CA PRO A 232 14.96 -14.51 15.69
C PRO A 232 13.44 -14.69 15.75
N ILE A 233 12.79 -14.44 14.63
CA ILE A 233 11.36 -14.69 14.41
C ILE A 233 11.22 -15.55 13.17
N THR A 234 10.73 -16.77 13.36
CA THR A 234 10.49 -17.75 12.29
C THR A 234 9.03 -17.75 11.89
N TYR A 235 8.77 -17.85 10.58
CA TYR A 235 7.43 -17.97 10.04
C TYR A 235 7.26 -19.30 9.30
N LEU A 236 6.08 -19.89 9.45
CA LEU A 236 5.62 -20.99 8.61
C LEU A 236 4.36 -20.53 7.87
N TRP A 237 4.27 -20.90 6.60
CA TRP A 237 3.20 -20.45 5.70
C TRP A 237 2.27 -21.60 5.31
N GLY A 238 1.07 -21.24 4.90
CA GLY A 238 0.02 -22.14 4.45
C GLY A 238 -0.88 -21.50 3.41
N TYR A 239 -1.98 -22.18 3.09
CA TYR A 239 -3.04 -21.65 2.23
C TYR A 239 -2.53 -21.24 0.83
N ARG A 240 -1.75 -22.12 0.18
CA ARG A 240 -1.05 -21.86 -1.09
C ARG A 240 -0.04 -20.70 -1.01
N GLY A 241 0.69 -20.63 0.10
CA GLY A 241 1.74 -19.65 0.35
C GLY A 241 1.20 -18.24 0.54
N ARG A 242 -0.03 -18.10 1.06
CA ARG A 242 -0.74 -16.82 1.13
C ARG A 242 -0.79 -16.23 2.52
N PHE A 243 -0.79 -17.08 3.55
CA PHE A 243 -0.98 -16.65 4.93
C PHE A 243 -0.01 -17.36 5.88
N PRO A 244 0.53 -16.66 6.90
CA PRO A 244 1.36 -17.26 7.92
C PRO A 244 0.49 -18.10 8.85
N VAL A 245 0.80 -19.39 8.97
CA VAL A 245 0.10 -20.31 9.88
C VAL A 245 0.72 -20.31 11.27
N ALA A 246 1.99 -19.90 11.37
CA ALA A 246 2.68 -19.74 12.64
C ALA A 246 3.72 -18.62 12.57
N MET A 247 3.87 -17.93 13.70
CA MET A 247 4.95 -17.00 13.99
C MET A 247 5.60 -17.47 15.29
N ILE A 248 6.90 -17.72 15.26
CA ILE A 248 7.66 -18.26 16.37
C ILE A 248 8.77 -17.27 16.70
N GLU A 249 8.58 -16.50 17.77
CA GLU A 249 9.63 -15.60 18.27
C GLU A 249 10.58 -16.35 19.20
N ASN A 250 11.81 -15.85 19.35
CA ASN A 250 12.90 -16.45 20.13
C ASN A 250 13.32 -17.85 19.66
N ALA A 251 13.05 -18.22 18.41
CA ALA A 251 13.58 -19.44 17.82
C ALA A 251 14.01 -19.22 16.38
N THR A 252 15.22 -19.69 16.07
CA THR A 252 15.72 -19.72 14.69
C THR A 252 14.97 -20.78 13.88
N ARG A 253 14.93 -20.59 12.57
CA ARG A 253 14.35 -21.52 11.62
C ARG A 253 15.02 -22.89 11.73
N SER A 254 16.33 -22.93 11.98
CA SER A 254 17.04 -24.19 12.17
C SER A 254 16.54 -24.95 13.40
N GLU A 255 16.30 -24.27 14.53
CA GLU A 255 15.77 -24.89 15.76
C GLU A 255 14.33 -25.36 15.57
N VAL A 256 13.49 -24.55 14.92
CA VAL A 256 12.10 -24.91 14.58
C VAL A 256 12.08 -26.17 13.71
N LEU A 257 12.83 -26.21 12.61
CA LEU A 257 12.87 -27.35 11.69
C LEU A 257 13.41 -28.62 12.37
N ALA A 258 14.49 -28.49 13.15
CA ALA A 258 15.05 -29.59 13.91
C ALA A 258 14.05 -30.17 14.93
N THR A 259 13.30 -29.29 15.61
CA THR A 259 12.28 -29.68 16.59
C THR A 259 11.09 -30.38 15.93
N MET A 260 10.68 -29.91 14.74
CA MET A 260 9.64 -30.55 13.94
C MET A 260 10.11 -31.87 13.30
N GLY A 261 11.41 -32.13 13.27
CA GLY A 261 11.99 -33.32 12.63
C GLY A 261 11.84 -33.32 11.11
N VAL A 262 11.83 -32.14 10.49
CA VAL A 262 11.67 -31.99 9.02
C VAL A 262 12.79 -31.12 8.44
N ASP A 263 13.10 -31.34 7.16
CA ASP A 263 13.96 -30.42 6.42
C ASP A 263 13.18 -29.20 5.90
N ALA A 264 13.91 -28.18 5.45
CA ALA A 264 13.34 -26.94 4.93
C ALA A 264 12.41 -27.16 3.73
N GLY A 265 12.75 -28.05 2.81
CA GLY A 265 11.93 -28.31 1.61
C GLY A 265 10.59 -28.96 1.97
N ARG A 266 10.58 -29.85 2.96
CA ARG A 266 9.36 -30.44 3.49
C ARG A 266 8.50 -29.40 4.21
N ALA A 267 9.10 -28.55 5.03
CA ALA A 267 8.37 -27.50 5.74
C ALA A 267 7.76 -26.48 4.78
N ASP A 268 8.54 -26.03 3.80
CA ASP A 268 8.09 -25.08 2.78
C ASP A 268 7.02 -25.69 1.88
N GLY A 269 7.09 -27.00 1.61
CA GLY A 269 6.06 -27.72 0.87
C GLY A 269 4.66 -27.63 1.49
N TRP A 270 4.54 -27.48 2.81
CA TRP A 270 3.23 -27.28 3.47
C TRP A 270 2.57 -25.96 3.09
N ALA A 271 3.34 -24.95 2.70
CA ALA A 271 2.78 -23.70 2.24
C ALA A 271 1.88 -23.90 1.02
N GLY A 272 2.19 -24.88 0.15
CA GLY A 272 1.42 -25.18 -1.07
C GLY A 272 0.01 -25.73 -0.85
N ASP A 273 -0.30 -26.23 0.34
CA ASP A 273 -1.60 -26.84 0.62
C ASP A 273 -2.71 -25.78 0.75
N MET A 274 -3.91 -26.12 0.30
CA MET A 274 -5.07 -25.20 0.35
C MET A 274 -5.49 -24.88 1.78
N VAL A 275 -5.26 -25.82 2.71
CA VAL A 275 -5.46 -25.69 4.15
C VAL A 275 -4.31 -26.39 4.87
N PRO A 276 -3.93 -25.96 6.09
CA PRO A 276 -2.88 -26.61 6.86
C PRO A 276 -3.13 -28.12 7.03
N THR A 277 -2.12 -28.93 6.75
CA THR A 277 -2.24 -30.39 6.89
C THR A 277 -2.22 -30.82 8.36
N PRO A 278 -2.81 -31.98 8.71
CA PRO A 278 -2.70 -32.52 10.06
C PRO A 278 -1.25 -32.70 10.53
N ALA A 279 -0.32 -33.01 9.61
CA ALA A 279 1.10 -33.14 9.91
C ALA A 279 1.72 -31.81 10.36
N LEU A 280 1.41 -30.71 9.65
CA LEU A 280 1.83 -29.36 10.03
C LEU A 280 1.26 -28.97 11.41
N LEU A 281 -0.05 -29.16 11.61
CA LEU A 281 -0.72 -28.82 12.87
C LEU A 281 -0.14 -29.58 14.06
N GLN A 282 0.14 -30.88 13.90
CA GLN A 282 0.79 -31.68 14.92
C GLN A 282 2.21 -31.20 15.21
N ALA A 283 2.98 -30.86 14.18
CA ALA A 283 4.33 -30.33 14.35
C ALA A 283 4.34 -28.98 15.07
N LEU A 284 3.36 -28.10 14.82
CA LEU A 284 3.19 -26.84 15.56
C LEU A 284 2.89 -27.05 17.05
N GLN A 285 2.13 -28.08 17.40
CA GLN A 285 1.88 -28.43 18.81
C GLN A 285 3.16 -28.88 19.54
N LEU A 286 4.07 -29.55 18.84
CA LEU A 286 5.36 -29.96 19.41
C LEU A 286 6.26 -28.76 19.75
N LEU A 287 6.20 -27.69 18.96
CA LEU A 287 7.04 -26.49 19.18
C LEU A 287 6.78 -25.86 20.55
N ARG A 288 5.52 -25.69 20.96
CA ARG A 288 5.17 -25.10 22.27
C ARG A 288 5.74 -25.87 23.46
N THR A 289 5.84 -27.19 23.34
CA THR A 289 6.33 -28.03 24.45
C THR A 289 7.84 -28.25 24.39
N SER A 290 8.44 -28.16 23.21
CA SER A 290 9.85 -28.49 22.99
C SER A 290 10.77 -27.27 22.91
N LEU A 291 10.22 -26.07 22.70
CA LEU A 291 10.93 -24.79 22.70
C LEU A 291 10.31 -23.85 23.76
N PRO A 292 10.63 -24.06 25.05
CA PRO A 292 9.97 -23.33 26.16
C PRO A 292 10.27 -21.83 26.19
N GLU A 293 11.38 -21.38 25.58
CA GLU A 293 11.73 -19.96 25.47
C GLU A 293 11.08 -19.29 24.24
N ALA A 294 10.46 -20.08 23.36
CA ALA A 294 9.87 -19.60 22.11
C ALA A 294 8.41 -19.19 22.31
N ASN A 295 8.05 -18.01 21.79
CA ASN A 295 6.65 -17.58 21.76
C ASN A 295 6.01 -18.06 20.46
N VAL A 296 5.21 -19.13 20.55
CA VAL A 296 4.57 -19.75 19.38
C VAL A 296 3.14 -19.24 19.21
N TYR A 297 2.95 -18.35 18.23
CA TYR A 297 1.65 -17.91 17.75
C TYR A 297 1.21 -18.77 16.57
N THR A 298 -0.06 -19.17 16.51
CA THR A 298 -0.64 -19.86 15.35
C THR A 298 -1.92 -19.19 14.88
N CYS A 299 -2.12 -19.14 13.57
CA CYS A 299 -3.26 -18.48 12.95
C CYS A 299 -4.04 -19.45 12.06
N GLU A 300 -5.37 -19.40 12.15
CA GLU A 300 -6.29 -20.12 11.27
C GLU A 300 -7.05 -19.10 10.42
N TYR A 301 -7.28 -19.45 9.15
CA TYR A 301 -7.93 -18.60 8.17
C TYR A 301 -9.10 -19.31 7.49
N GLU A 302 -10.12 -18.52 7.17
CA GLU A 302 -11.20 -18.90 6.27
C GLU A 302 -11.04 -18.15 4.93
N PRO A 303 -11.03 -18.87 3.78
CA PRO A 303 -10.92 -18.24 2.48
C PRO A 303 -11.97 -17.14 2.26
N LEU A 304 -11.53 -16.02 1.69
CA LEU A 304 -12.35 -14.82 1.42
C LEU A 304 -12.88 -14.07 2.65
N GLN A 305 -12.63 -14.56 3.86
CA GLN A 305 -13.05 -13.89 5.10
C GLN A 305 -11.87 -13.30 5.86
N GLY A 306 -10.79 -14.08 6.06
CA GLY A 306 -9.60 -13.64 6.78
C GLY A 306 -9.26 -14.57 7.94
N VAL A 307 -8.66 -14.01 8.99
CA VAL A 307 -8.28 -14.75 10.20
C VAL A 307 -9.52 -15.10 11.02
N ILE A 308 -9.67 -16.36 11.41
CA ILE A 308 -10.82 -16.83 12.22
C ILE A 308 -10.39 -17.33 13.61
N ALA A 309 -9.11 -17.64 13.79
CA ALA A 309 -8.55 -17.96 15.10
C ALA A 309 -7.08 -17.57 15.21
N ILE A 310 -6.68 -17.10 16.39
CA ILE A 310 -5.29 -16.87 16.77
C ILE A 310 -5.07 -17.56 18.12
N THR A 311 -4.09 -18.45 18.19
CA THR A 311 -3.65 -19.07 19.45
C THR A 311 -2.34 -18.43 19.88
N ASP A 312 -2.31 -17.90 21.10
CA ASP A 312 -1.16 -17.23 21.68
C ASP A 312 -0.10 -18.23 22.24
N PRO A 313 1.04 -17.75 22.78
CA PRO A 313 2.06 -18.60 23.39
C PRO A 313 1.57 -19.38 24.62
N ASN A 314 0.56 -18.87 25.32
CA ASN A 314 -0.04 -19.53 26.48
C ASN A 314 -1.03 -20.64 26.07
N GLY A 315 -1.29 -20.80 24.77
CA GLY A 315 -2.26 -21.76 24.25
C GLY A 315 -3.70 -21.25 24.24
N ILE A 316 -3.93 -19.98 24.61
CA ILE A 316 -5.26 -19.38 24.62
C ILE A 316 -5.64 -19.02 23.17
N THR A 317 -6.79 -19.50 22.73
CA THR A 317 -7.26 -19.27 21.36
C THR A 317 -8.36 -18.21 21.32
N THR A 318 -8.08 -17.10 20.65
CA THR A 318 -9.08 -16.08 20.33
C THR A 318 -9.68 -16.38 18.96
N ARG A 319 -11.01 -16.51 18.89
CA ARG A 319 -11.77 -16.68 17.64
C ARG A 319 -12.43 -15.38 17.20
N TYR A 320 -12.59 -15.24 15.89
CA TYR A 320 -13.18 -14.08 15.23
C TYR A 320 -14.33 -14.53 14.34
N GLU A 321 -15.46 -13.86 14.45
CA GLU A 321 -16.63 -14.07 13.61
C GLU A 321 -16.90 -12.81 12.79
N TYR A 322 -17.34 -13.01 11.54
CA TYR A 322 -17.61 -11.94 10.60
C TYR A 322 -19.01 -12.05 10.03
N ASP A 323 -19.58 -10.92 9.59
CA ASP A 323 -20.80 -10.91 8.78
C ASP A 323 -20.51 -11.18 7.30
N GLY A 324 -21.57 -11.26 6.48
CA GLY A 324 -21.45 -11.48 5.03
C GLY A 324 -20.80 -10.34 4.24
N PHE A 325 -20.41 -9.24 4.89
CA PHE A 325 -19.64 -8.14 4.30
C PHE A 325 -18.19 -8.12 4.82
N ASN A 326 -17.73 -9.22 5.46
CA ASN A 326 -16.39 -9.36 6.05
C ASN A 326 -16.09 -8.33 7.14
N ARG A 327 -17.10 -7.84 7.85
CA ARG A 327 -16.91 -6.98 9.03
C ARG A 327 -16.90 -7.84 10.29
N LEU A 328 -15.95 -7.58 11.18
CA LEU A 328 -15.86 -8.28 12.46
C LEU A 328 -17.14 -8.04 13.28
N THR A 329 -17.80 -9.11 13.72
CA THR A 329 -19.01 -9.05 14.55
C THR A 329 -18.75 -9.49 15.99
N ARG A 330 -17.81 -10.41 16.20
CA ARG A 330 -17.47 -10.92 17.53
C ARG A 330 -16.01 -11.36 17.60
N SER A 331 -15.39 -11.14 18.76
CA SER A 331 -14.19 -11.85 19.19
C SER A 331 -14.41 -12.47 20.56
N TYR A 332 -13.90 -13.69 20.78
CA TYR A 332 -14.01 -14.40 22.06
C TYR A 332 -12.84 -15.37 22.23
N TYR A 333 -12.44 -15.65 23.46
CA TYR A 333 -11.39 -16.61 23.76
C TYR A 333 -11.97 -17.93 24.26
N LEU A 334 -11.25 -19.02 24.00
CA LEU A 334 -11.50 -20.34 24.54
C LEU A 334 -10.40 -20.65 25.55
N ASP A 335 -10.81 -20.97 26.78
CA ASP A 335 -9.96 -21.46 27.89
C ASP A 335 -10.16 -22.98 28.04
#